data_AF-A0A815S9F6-F1
#
_entry.id   AF-A0A815S9F6-F1
#
_cell.length_a   1.000
_cell.length_b   1.000
_cell.length_c   1.000
_cell.angle_alpha   90.00
_cell.angle_beta   90.00
_cell.angle_gamma   90.00
#
_symmetry.space_group_name_H-M   'P 1'
#
loop_
_entity.id
_entity.type
_entity.pdbx_description
1 polymer ?
#
loop_
_entity_poly.entity_id
_entity_poly.type
_entity_poly.pdbx_seq_one_letter_code
_entity_poly.pdbx_strand_id
1 'polypeptide(L)'
;VKGVAAAIALKFLFLLLPLTVTMLLVEAKYAQDKPVPVGSKVLSDLFGGYSPDTFTRKHFDQLAALTGHRPAIMGCDYACGWNNNNNPENIIDFSCNPSLKNHWSKGGFVTVNMHLPNPVFFNGGGFNNRGNLNFNDLTQPQTSNLYIYVTSD
;
A
#
# COMPACT_ATOMS: atom_id res chain seq x y z
N VAL A 1 -5.62 38.29 -20.86
CA VAL A 1 -5.63 37.45 -22.08
C VAL A 1 -4.30 36.70 -22.14
N LYS A 2 -4.36 35.37 -22.36
CA LYS A 2 -3.28 34.33 -22.32
C LYS A 2 -2.89 33.93 -20.88
N GLY A 3 -3.19 32.75 -20.33
CA GLY A 3 -3.63 31.47 -20.90
C GLY A 3 -2.47 30.47 -20.91
N VAL A 4 -2.25 29.76 -19.80
CA VAL A 4 -1.55 28.47 -19.79
C VAL A 4 -2.34 27.54 -18.87
N ALA A 5 -3.22 26.76 -19.48
CA ALA A 5 -3.82 25.60 -18.85
C ALA A 5 -2.70 24.57 -18.61
N ALA A 6 -2.41 24.24 -17.35
CA ALA A 6 -1.58 23.08 -17.05
C ALA A 6 -2.41 21.84 -17.36
N ALA A 7 -2.04 21.17 -18.46
CA ALA A 7 -2.66 19.94 -18.90
C ALA A 7 -2.51 18.86 -17.83
N ILE A 8 -3.63 18.42 -17.26
CA ILE A 8 -3.72 17.17 -16.52
C ILE A 8 -3.66 16.07 -17.56
N ALA A 9 -2.51 15.43 -17.72
CA ALA A 9 -2.39 14.23 -18.54
C ALA A 9 -3.02 13.05 -17.79
N LEU A 10 -4.34 12.95 -17.86
CA LEU A 10 -5.11 11.81 -17.37
C LEU A 10 -5.12 10.76 -18.49
N LYS A 11 -4.16 9.83 -18.45
CA LYS A 11 -4.19 8.66 -19.34
C LYS A 11 -5.27 7.70 -18.84
N PHE A 12 -6.46 7.80 -19.42
CA PHE A 12 -7.48 6.75 -19.34
C PHE A 12 -7.16 5.68 -20.38
N LEU A 13 -6.89 4.46 -19.93
CA LEU A 13 -7.06 3.27 -20.75
C LEU A 13 -8.30 2.54 -20.23
N PHE A 14 -9.39 2.65 -20.98
CA PHE A 14 -10.61 1.86 -20.76
C PHE A 14 -10.35 0.42 -21.18
N LEU A 15 -10.51 -0.52 -20.25
CA LEU A 15 -10.81 -1.92 -20.55
C LEU A 15 -11.88 -2.39 -19.55
N LEU A 16 -12.83 -3.14 -20.09
CA LEU A 16 -14.12 -3.51 -19.50
C LEU A 16 -13.98 -4.41 -18.25
N LEU A 17 -14.85 -4.15 -17.27
CA LEU A 17 -15.20 -4.81 -15.99
C LEU A 17 -14.91 -6.33 -15.80
N PRO A 18 -14.92 -6.88 -14.54
CA PRO A 18 -15.36 -6.25 -13.28
C PRO A 18 -14.35 -6.30 -12.10
N LEU A 19 -14.51 -5.36 -11.16
CA LEU A 19 -13.89 -5.32 -9.83
C LEU A 19 -12.34 -5.29 -9.77
N THR A 20 -11.73 -4.23 -10.29
CA THR A 20 -10.35 -3.88 -9.93
C THR A 20 -10.35 -2.83 -8.82
N VAL A 21 -9.71 -3.17 -7.69
CA VAL A 21 -9.32 -2.20 -6.67
C VAL A 21 -8.38 -1.21 -7.35
N THR A 22 -8.87 0.00 -7.63
CA THR A 22 -8.00 1.07 -8.12
C THR A 22 -7.11 1.48 -6.95
N MET A 23 -5.90 0.92 -6.87
CA MET A 23 -4.86 1.40 -5.97
C MET A 23 -4.40 2.75 -6.52
N LEU A 24 -5.00 3.83 -6.00
CA LEU A 24 -4.55 5.18 -6.29
C LEU A 24 -3.23 5.38 -5.54
N LEU A 25 -2.11 5.10 -6.21
CA LEU A 25 -0.80 5.60 -5.79
C LEU A 25 -0.85 7.12 -5.96
N VAL A 26 -1.26 7.84 -4.90
CA VAL A 26 -0.95 9.26 -4.79
C VAL A 26 0.54 9.30 -4.46
N GLU A 27 1.38 9.19 -5.50
CA GLU A 27 2.75 9.62 -5.38
C GLU A 27 2.71 11.08 -4.98
N ALA A 28 3.00 11.36 -3.72
CA ALA A 28 3.24 12.70 -3.22
C ALA A 28 4.54 13.20 -3.87
N LYS A 29 4.47 13.58 -5.15
CA LYS A 29 5.56 14.21 -5.91
C LYS A 29 5.92 15.61 -5.40
N TYR A 30 5.44 15.97 -4.21
CA TYR A 30 5.50 17.29 -3.61
C TYR A 30 6.36 17.35 -2.33
N ALA A 31 6.88 16.22 -1.85
CA ALA A 31 7.31 16.10 -0.46
C ALA A 31 8.82 16.04 -0.21
N GLN A 32 9.70 16.38 -1.16
CA GLN A 32 11.15 16.23 -0.90
C GLN A 32 11.95 17.53 -0.71
N ASP A 33 11.58 18.70 -1.23
CA ASP A 33 12.48 19.88 -1.09
C ASP A 33 11.83 21.28 -1.11
N LYS A 34 10.49 21.38 -1.05
CA LYS A 34 9.82 22.70 -1.08
C LYS A 34 9.07 22.96 0.22
N PRO A 35 9.21 24.16 0.83
CA PRO A 35 8.36 24.55 1.95
C PRO A 35 6.90 24.34 1.56
N VAL A 36 6.15 23.66 2.43
CA VAL A 36 4.70 23.56 2.28
C VAL A 36 4.15 24.99 2.30
N PRO A 37 3.45 25.46 1.24
CA PRO A 37 2.97 26.83 1.18
C PRO A 37 2.14 27.20 2.41
N VAL A 38 2.28 28.43 2.91
CA VAL A 38 1.47 28.95 4.01
C VAL A 38 -0.01 28.86 3.62
N GLY A 39 -0.82 28.26 4.50
CA GLY A 39 -2.24 28.00 4.26
C GLY A 39 -2.56 26.63 3.66
N SER A 40 -1.56 25.78 3.38
CA SER A 40 -1.81 24.40 2.98
C SER A 40 -2.41 23.58 4.13
N LYS A 41 -3.27 22.63 3.79
CA LYS A 41 -3.83 21.66 4.75
C LYS A 41 -3.02 20.37 4.69
N VAL A 42 -2.79 19.78 5.86
CA VAL A 42 -2.12 18.48 6.00
C VAL A 42 -3.17 17.42 6.32
N LEU A 43 -3.09 16.28 5.64
CA LEU A 43 -3.94 15.14 5.95
C LEU A 43 -3.32 14.36 7.10
N SER A 44 -4.13 14.06 8.13
CA SER A 44 -3.73 13.16 9.21
C SER A 44 -3.75 11.71 8.73
N ASP A 45 -2.75 10.94 9.13
CA ASP A 45 -2.63 9.52 8.81
C ASP A 45 -2.40 8.71 10.09
N LEU A 46 -2.87 7.47 10.09
CA LEU A 46 -2.57 6.49 11.12
C LEU A 46 -2.40 5.11 10.47
N PHE A 47 -1.28 4.46 10.76
CA PHE A 47 -1.03 3.10 10.35
C PHE A 47 -1.78 2.12 11.25
N GLY A 48 -2.62 1.28 10.65
CA GLY A 48 -3.47 0.32 11.36
C GLY A 48 -2.80 -1.00 11.69
N GLY A 49 -1.65 -1.30 11.09
CA GLY A 49 -0.90 -2.54 11.31
C GLY A 49 -0.86 -3.45 10.07
N TYR A 50 -0.32 -4.64 10.27
CA TYR A 50 -0.06 -5.65 9.24
C TYR A 50 -1.18 -6.69 9.21
N SER A 51 -1.65 -7.06 8.03
CA SER A 51 -2.65 -8.10 7.80
C SER A 51 -1.95 -9.46 7.62
N PRO A 52 -2.40 -10.54 8.27
CA PRO A 52 -3.48 -10.63 9.25
C PRO A 52 -3.01 -10.39 10.71
N ASP A 53 -1.74 -10.05 10.92
CA ASP A 53 -1.06 -10.09 12.22
C ASP A 53 -1.55 -9.05 13.23
N THR A 54 -1.27 -7.77 12.99
CA THR A 54 -1.48 -6.68 13.95
C THR A 54 -2.54 -5.67 13.52
N PHE A 55 -3.09 -5.81 12.32
CA PHE A 55 -4.06 -4.85 11.80
C PHE A 55 -5.25 -4.71 12.75
N THR A 56 -5.50 -3.49 13.23
CA THR A 56 -6.60 -3.20 14.12
C THR A 56 -7.15 -1.79 13.94
N ARG A 57 -8.47 -1.66 14.09
CA ARG A 57 -9.17 -0.38 14.13
C ARG A 57 -9.14 0.30 15.50
N LYS A 58 -8.66 -0.40 16.54
CA LYS A 58 -8.71 0.09 17.92
C LYS A 58 -8.08 1.46 18.09
N HIS A 59 -6.91 1.71 17.46
CA HIS A 59 -6.22 2.99 17.58
C HIS A 59 -6.99 4.13 16.90
N PHE A 60 -7.71 3.86 15.80
CA PHE A 60 -8.54 4.85 15.13
C PHE A 60 -9.75 5.24 15.98
N ASP A 61 -10.39 4.26 16.61
CA ASP A 61 -11.56 4.51 17.45
C ASP A 61 -11.17 5.19 18.78
N GLN A 62 -10.00 4.87 19.33
CA GLN A 62 -9.41 5.60 20.46
C GLN A 62 -9.11 7.06 20.11
N LEU A 63 -8.47 7.32 18.96
CA LEU A 63 -8.20 8.69 18.51
C LEU A 63 -9.50 9.48 18.30
N ALA A 64 -10.52 8.85 17.72
CA ALA A 64 -11.83 9.46 17.54
C ALA A 64 -12.53 9.78 18.87
N ALA A 65 -12.44 8.90 19.86
CA ALA A 65 -13.00 9.13 21.19
C ALA A 65 -12.31 10.31 21.91
N LEU A 66 -11.00 10.48 21.71
CA LEU A 66 -10.22 11.54 22.34
C LEU A 66 -10.36 12.91 21.66
N THR A 67 -10.51 12.93 20.34
CA THR A 67 -10.42 14.17 19.56
C THR A 67 -11.72 14.57 18.88
N GLY A 68 -12.71 13.68 18.84
CA GLY A 68 -13.91 13.84 18.02
C GLY A 68 -13.66 13.63 16.51
N HIS A 69 -12.43 13.31 16.11
CA HIS A 69 -12.03 13.18 14.71
C HIS A 69 -11.31 11.87 14.41
N ARG A 70 -11.57 11.30 13.23
CA ARG A 70 -10.79 10.19 12.68
C ARG A 70 -9.67 10.72 11.79
N PRO A 71 -8.55 9.99 11.63
CA PRO A 71 -7.51 10.40 10.69
C PRO A 71 -8.08 10.38 9.26
N ALA A 72 -7.58 11.29 8.42
CA ALA A 72 -8.01 11.36 7.03
C ALA A 72 -7.59 10.10 6.25
N ILE A 73 -6.40 9.56 6.54
CA ILE A 73 -5.83 8.37 5.90
C ILE A 73 -5.83 7.20 6.90
N MET A 74 -6.21 6.01 6.42
CA MET A 74 -6.09 4.73 7.14
C MET A 74 -5.15 3.80 6.38
N GLY A 75 -4.07 3.40 7.03
CA GLY A 75 -3.10 2.45 6.45
C GLY A 75 -3.31 1.01 6.90
N CYS A 76 -3.08 0.07 5.99
CA CYS A 76 -2.88 -1.35 6.27
C CYS A 76 -1.67 -1.84 5.46
N ASP A 77 -0.94 -2.83 5.98
CA ASP A 77 0.08 -3.53 5.21
C ASP A 77 -0.38 -4.95 4.91
N TYR A 78 -0.31 -5.39 3.65
CA TYR A 78 -0.77 -6.72 3.26
C TYR A 78 0.26 -7.81 3.46
N ALA A 79 1.54 -7.49 3.69
CA ALA A 79 2.61 -8.48 3.68
C ALA A 79 3.37 -8.51 5.00
N CYS A 80 3.40 -9.67 5.62
CA CYS A 80 4.24 -9.95 6.79
C CYS A 80 5.53 -10.66 6.35
N GLY A 81 6.39 -10.00 5.57
CA GLY A 81 7.56 -10.60 4.91
C GLY A 81 8.65 -11.16 5.82
N TRP A 82 8.50 -11.05 7.14
CA TRP A 82 9.34 -11.75 8.12
C TRP A 82 8.84 -13.16 8.46
N ASN A 83 7.60 -13.49 8.09
CA ASN A 83 7.02 -14.81 8.34
C ASN A 83 7.45 -15.80 7.26
N ASN A 84 7.67 -17.04 7.68
CA ASN A 84 7.87 -18.17 6.78
C ASN A 84 6.54 -18.92 6.61
N ASN A 85 6.24 -19.36 5.38
CA ASN A 85 5.06 -20.17 5.08
C ASN A 85 5.39 -21.22 4.02
N ASN A 86 4.83 -22.42 4.15
CA ASN A 86 4.98 -23.49 3.16
C ASN A 86 4.38 -23.11 1.79
N ASN A 87 3.35 -22.26 1.79
CA ASN A 87 2.91 -21.52 0.61
C ASN A 87 3.19 -20.03 0.83
N PRO A 88 4.22 -19.45 0.21
CA PRO A 88 4.62 -18.08 0.46
C PRO A 88 3.61 -17.04 -0.08
N GLU A 89 2.66 -17.41 -0.94
CA GLU A 89 1.54 -16.54 -1.32
C GLU A 89 0.65 -16.19 -0.11
N ASN A 90 0.58 -17.07 0.88
CA ASN A 90 -0.17 -16.83 2.12
C ASN A 90 0.49 -15.80 3.05
N ILE A 91 1.67 -15.26 2.70
CA ILE A 91 2.28 -14.13 3.40
C ILE A 91 1.58 -12.82 3.06
N ILE A 92 0.93 -12.79 1.88
CA ILE A 92 0.12 -11.67 1.44
C ILE A 92 -1.32 -11.95 1.89
N ASP A 93 -1.86 -11.06 2.72
CA ASP A 93 -3.21 -11.18 3.26
C ASP A 93 -3.98 -9.87 3.07
N PHE A 94 -5.24 -10.01 2.66
CA PHE A 94 -6.11 -8.90 2.31
C PHE A 94 -7.24 -8.71 3.32
N SER A 95 -7.21 -9.38 4.47
CA SER A 95 -8.33 -9.43 5.41
C SER A 95 -8.65 -8.07 6.06
N CYS A 96 -7.75 -7.09 6.00
CA CYS A 96 -8.03 -5.71 6.40
C CYS A 96 -8.91 -4.92 5.39
N ASN A 97 -9.14 -5.44 4.17
CA ASN A 97 -9.93 -4.78 3.13
C ASN A 97 -11.31 -4.27 3.58
N PRO A 98 -12.13 -5.02 4.35
CA PRO A 98 -13.42 -4.53 4.81
C PRO A 98 -13.29 -3.25 5.64
N SER A 99 -12.24 -3.12 6.44
CA SER A 99 -11.97 -1.91 7.22
C SER A 99 -11.58 -0.73 6.34
N LEU A 100 -10.70 -0.95 5.37
CA LEU A 100 -10.29 0.06 4.39
C LEU A 100 -11.48 0.56 3.56
N LYS A 101 -12.30 -0.36 3.02
CA LYS A 101 -13.51 -0.03 2.26
C LYS A 101 -14.51 0.78 3.09
N ASN A 102 -14.68 0.45 4.37
CA ASN A 102 -15.54 1.21 5.28
C ASN A 102 -14.98 2.59 5.66
N HIS A 103 -13.65 2.77 5.66
CA HIS A 103 -13.04 4.10 5.86
C HIS A 103 -13.22 4.98 4.61
N TRP A 104 -12.98 4.40 3.44
CA TRP A 104 -13.24 5.04 2.14
C TRP A 104 -14.70 5.48 1.97
N SER A 105 -15.65 4.61 2.31
CA SER A 105 -17.09 4.95 2.18
C SER A 105 -17.55 6.10 3.08
N LYS A 106 -16.74 6.50 4.07
CA LYS A 106 -16.96 7.65 4.96
C LYS A 106 -16.22 8.91 4.52
N GLY A 107 -15.64 8.91 3.32
CA GLY A 107 -14.88 10.03 2.76
C GLY A 107 -13.42 10.11 3.21
N GLY A 108 -12.90 9.06 3.87
CA GLY A 108 -11.48 8.94 4.17
C GLY A 108 -10.67 8.40 2.99
N PHE A 109 -9.36 8.55 3.04
CA PHE A 109 -8.41 7.93 2.12
C PHE A 109 -7.81 6.67 2.75
N VAL A 110 -7.31 5.76 1.93
CA VAL A 110 -6.65 4.54 2.39
C VAL A 110 -5.26 4.41 1.79
N THR A 111 -4.35 3.83 2.56
CA THR A 111 -3.02 3.42 2.08
C THR A 111 -2.85 1.92 2.27
N VAL A 112 -2.25 1.29 1.27
CA VAL A 112 -1.88 -0.12 1.31
C VAL A 112 -0.36 -0.17 1.16
N ASN A 113 0.29 -0.77 2.15
CA ASN A 113 1.73 -0.99 2.17
C ASN A 113 2.01 -2.48 1.97
N MET A 114 3.27 -2.82 1.67
CA MET A 114 3.71 -4.20 1.58
C MET A 114 5.14 -4.35 2.10
N HIS A 115 5.31 -5.05 3.22
CA HIS A 115 6.62 -5.57 3.62
C HIS A 115 6.82 -6.96 2.98
N LEU A 116 7.14 -6.97 1.68
CA LEU A 116 7.29 -8.21 0.94
C LEU A 116 8.44 -9.10 1.48
N PRO A 117 8.28 -10.43 1.50
CA PRO A 117 9.39 -11.32 1.79
C PRO A 117 10.48 -11.19 0.72
N ASN A 118 11.70 -11.56 1.08
CA ASN A 118 12.79 -11.59 0.12
C ASN A 118 12.58 -12.78 -0.83
N PRO A 119 12.48 -12.54 -2.15
CA PRO A 119 12.02 -13.54 -3.10
C PRO A 119 13.09 -14.60 -3.45
N VAL A 120 14.27 -14.55 -2.82
CA VAL A 120 15.28 -15.62 -2.83
C VAL A 120 14.88 -16.80 -1.93
N PHE A 121 14.02 -16.56 -0.93
CA PHE A 121 13.61 -17.59 0.02
C PHE A 121 12.30 -18.24 -0.43
N PHE A 122 12.37 -19.54 -0.76
CA PHE A 122 11.24 -20.27 -1.34
C PHE A 122 9.99 -20.32 -0.44
N ASN A 123 10.17 -20.29 0.88
CA ASN A 123 9.11 -20.29 1.89
C ASN A 123 8.78 -18.87 2.39
N GLY A 124 9.21 -17.85 1.66
CA GLY A 124 9.13 -16.45 2.08
C GLY A 124 10.06 -16.12 3.24
N GLY A 125 9.70 -15.13 4.04
CA GLY A 125 10.59 -14.60 5.08
C GLY A 125 11.72 -13.73 4.50
N GLY A 126 12.78 -13.57 5.29
CA GLY A 126 14.00 -12.93 4.78
C GLY A 126 13.92 -11.43 4.52
N PHE A 127 12.85 -10.75 4.97
CA PHE A 127 12.67 -9.30 4.80
C PHE A 127 13.92 -8.47 5.20
N ASN A 128 14.57 -8.83 6.31
CA ASN A 128 15.78 -8.13 6.79
C ASN A 128 17.09 -8.74 6.26
N ASN A 129 17.01 -9.80 5.44
CA ASN A 129 18.18 -10.52 4.96
C ASN A 129 18.56 -10.04 3.57
N ARG A 130 19.83 -9.71 3.37
CA ARG A 130 20.37 -9.48 2.02
C ARG A 130 20.52 -10.84 1.33
N GLY A 131 19.75 -11.06 0.27
CA GLY A 131 19.90 -12.23 -0.61
C GLY A 131 21.04 -12.04 -1.61
N ASN A 132 21.50 -13.13 -2.22
CA ASN A 132 22.44 -13.09 -3.36
C ASN A 132 21.69 -12.82 -4.68
N LEU A 133 20.70 -11.92 -4.62
CA LEU A 133 19.85 -11.55 -5.74
C LEU A 133 20.52 -10.43 -6.53
N ASN A 134 20.62 -10.59 -7.84
CA ASN A 134 20.82 -9.44 -8.72
C ASN A 134 19.46 -8.78 -8.94
N PHE A 135 19.32 -7.51 -8.58
CA PHE A 135 18.03 -6.80 -8.69
C PHE A 135 17.50 -6.80 -10.14
N ASN A 136 18.38 -6.85 -11.13
CA ASN A 136 18.00 -6.95 -12.53
C ASN A 136 17.22 -8.23 -12.86
N ASP A 137 17.36 -9.28 -12.06
CA ASP A 137 16.67 -10.56 -12.25
C ASP A 137 15.19 -10.47 -11.86
N LEU A 138 14.80 -9.50 -11.03
CA LEU A 138 13.42 -9.30 -10.56
C LEU A 138 12.43 -8.98 -11.68
N THR A 139 12.92 -8.39 -12.77
CA THR A 139 12.10 -7.98 -13.91
C THR A 139 12.20 -8.96 -15.08
N GLN A 140 12.95 -10.06 -14.90
CA GLN A 140 13.14 -11.11 -15.90
C GLN A 140 12.29 -12.33 -15.50
N PRO A 141 11.14 -12.57 -16.14
CA PRO A 141 10.18 -13.62 -15.74
C PRO A 141 10.75 -15.05 -15.77
N GLN A 142 11.90 -15.24 -16.41
CA GLN A 142 12.51 -16.54 -16.69
C GLN A 142 13.65 -16.89 -15.71
N THR A 143 13.93 -16.07 -14.70
CA THR A 143 15.05 -16.35 -13.77
C THR A 143 14.69 -17.46 -12.79
N SER A 144 15.42 -18.58 -12.83
CA SER A 144 15.14 -19.81 -12.06
C SER A 144 15.32 -19.70 -10.54
N ASN A 145 15.82 -18.58 -10.04
CA ASN A 145 16.14 -18.38 -8.61
C ASN A 145 15.21 -17.36 -7.93
N LEU A 146 14.08 -17.03 -8.57
CA LEU A 146 13.15 -16.04 -8.08
C LEU A 146 11.76 -16.65 -7.84
N TYR A 147 11.28 -16.50 -6.61
CA TYR A 147 9.90 -16.82 -6.27
C TYR A 147 9.08 -15.53 -6.37
N ILE A 148 8.46 -15.31 -7.53
CA ILE A 148 7.51 -14.21 -7.72
C ILE A 148 6.15 -14.65 -7.18
N TYR A 149 5.66 -13.96 -6.15
CA TYR A 149 4.35 -14.23 -5.58
C TYR A 149 3.29 -13.48 -6.41
N VAL A 150 2.54 -14.22 -7.21
CA VAL A 150 1.42 -13.68 -7.98
C VAL A 150 0.13 -14.13 -7.29
N THR A 151 -0.52 -13.23 -6.58
CA THR A 151 -1.84 -13.50 -6.02
C THR A 151 -2.90 -13.25 -7.08
N SER A 152 -3.82 -14.20 -7.27
CA SER A 152 -5.05 -13.95 -8.02
C SER A 152 -6.14 -13.45 -7.08
N ASP A 153 -6.72 -12.29 -7.41
CA ASP A 153 -7.89 -11.73 -6.73
C ASP A 153 -9.16 -12.58 -6.93
#